data_AF-A0A4Q3D0S7-F1
#
_entry.id   AF-A0A4Q3D0S7-F1
#
_cell.length_a   1.000
_cell.length_b   1.000
_cell.length_c   1.000
_cell.angle_alpha   90.00
_cell.angle_beta   90.00
_cell.angle_gamma   90.00
#
_symmetry.space_group_name_H-M   'P 1'
#
loop_
_entity.id
_entity.type
_entity.pdbx_description
1 polymer ?
#
loop_
_entity_poly.entity_id
_entity_poly.type
_entity_poly.pdbx_seq_one_letter_code
_entity_poly.pdbx_strand_id
1 'polypeptide(L)' 'MRITEKLKQAGKLLEIEVHDHLIISGNGYFSLADEGCM' A
#
# COMPACT_ATOMS: atom_id res chain seq x y z
N MET A 1 -1.86 9.11 4.50
CA MET A 1 -2.21 7.87 3.77
C MET A 1 -3.54 7.24 4.23
N ARG A 2 -4.66 7.96 4.16
CA ARG A 2 -5.92 7.48 4.76
C ARG A 2 -6.51 6.23 4.10
N ILE A 3 -6.39 6.09 2.77
CA ILE A 3 -6.91 4.93 2.04
C ILE A 3 -6.02 3.70 2.26
N THR A 4 -4.70 3.86 2.18
CA THR A 4 -3.74 2.77 2.43
C THR A 4 -3.97 2.12 3.79
N GLU A 5 -4.15 2.91 4.86
CA GLU A 5 -4.43 2.40 6.20
C GLU A 5 -5.74 1.62 6.28
N LYS A 6 -6.81 2.11 5.65
CA LYS A 6 -8.10 1.41 5.61
C LYS A 6 -8.00 0.07 4.88
N LEU A 7 -7.26 0.03 3.78
CA LEU A 7 -7.05 -1.20 3.01
C LEU A 7 -6.18 -2.20 3.79
N LYS A 8 -5.12 -1.74 4.46
CA LYS A 8 -4.29 -2.59 5.32
C LYS A 8 -5.07 -3.19 6.48
N GLN A 9 -5.93 -2.40 7.13
CA GLN A 9 -6.82 -2.86 8.20
C GLN A 9 -7.87 -3.86 7.67
N ALA A 10 -8.47 -3.61 6.51
CA ALA A 10 -9.41 -4.53 5.88
C ALA A 10 -8.73 -5.85 5.49
N GLY A 11 -7.52 -5.79 4.93
CA GLY A 11 -6.72 -6.96 4.61
C GLY A 11 -6.45 -7.83 5.84
N LYS A 12 -6.04 -7.20 6.96
CA LYS A 12 -5.85 -7.91 8.24
C LYS A 12 -7.12 -8.62 8.72
N LEU A 13 -8.30 -8.00 8.55
CA LEU A 13 -9.58 -8.61 8.94
C LEU A 13 -9.95 -9.82 8.08
N LEU A 14 -9.59 -9.77 6.79
CA LEU A 14 -9.92 -10.81 5.82
C LEU A 14 -8.82 -11.87 5.67
N GLU A 15 -7.73 -11.76 6.44
CA GLU A 15 -6.53 -12.59 6.29
C GLU A 15 -5.90 -12.48 4.90
N ILE A 16 -6.01 -11.31 4.28
CA ILE A 16 -5.40 -10.98 2.98
C ILE A 16 -4.36 -9.89 3.20
N GLU A 17 -3.10 -10.19 2.93
CA GLU A 17 -2.01 -9.23 3.12
C GLU A 17 -2.00 -8.15 2.03
N VAL A 18 -1.90 -6.88 2.44
CA VAL A 18 -1.65 -5.76 1.52
C VAL A 18 -0.15 -5.48 1.55
N HIS A 19 0.56 -6.01 0.56
CA HIS A 19 2.03 -5.93 0.52
C HIS A 19 2.54 -4.52 0.21
N ASP A 20 1.90 -3.81 -0.70
CA ASP A 20 2.38 -2.49 -1.12
C ASP A 20 1.26 -1.63 -1.72
N HIS A 21 1.48 -0.32 -1.72
CA HIS A 21 0.72 0.66 -2.48
C HIS A 21 1.65 1.31 -3.49
N LEU A 22 1.51 0.91 -4.75
CA LEU A 22 2.29 1.50 -5.85
C LEU A 22 1.57 2.72 -6.43
N ILE A 23 2.25 3.86 -6.46
CA ILE A 23 1.82 5.04 -7.21
C ILE A 23 2.58 5.05 -8.52
N ILE A 24 1.87 4.87 -9.64
CA ILE A 24 2.49 4.69 -10.96
C ILE A 24 2.39 6.00 -11.76
N SER A 25 3.47 6.33 -12.46
CA SER A 25 3.56 7.45 -13.41
C SER A 25 4.14 6.96 -14.74
N GLY A 26 4.17 7.81 -15.77
CA GLY A 26 4.53 7.39 -17.13
C GLY A 26 5.89 6.69 -17.26
N ASN A 27 6.88 7.06 -16.44
CA ASN A 27 8.25 6.52 -16.53
C ASN A 27 8.72 5.85 -15.22
N GLY A 28 7.83 5.53 -14.28
CA GLY A 28 8.25 4.93 -13.02
C GLY A 28 7.14 4.75 -12.01
N TYR A 29 7.50 4.23 -10.85
CA TYR A 29 6.58 4.03 -9.74
C TYR A 29 7.21 4.50 -8.43
N PHE A 30 6.36 4.75 -7.45
CA PHE A 30 6.73 4.99 -6.07
C PHE A 30 6.10 3.90 -5.20
N SER A 31 6.93 3.12 -4.50
CA SER A 31 6.51 2.10 -3.55
C SER A 31 6.42 2.72 -2.17
N LEU A 32 5.28 2.58 -1.51
CA LEU A 32 5.15 3.09 -0.14
C LEU A 32 5.81 2.13 0.87
N ALA A 33 5.90 0.85 0.54
CA ALA A 33 6.60 -0.13 1.36
C ALA A 33 8.12 0.11 1.37
N ASP A 34 8.73 0.33 0.19
CA ASP A 34 10.18 0.54 0.07
C ASP A 34 10.64 1.82 0.80
N GLU A 35 9.76 2.82 0.86
CA GLU A 35 10.01 4.13 1.47
C GLU A 35 9.69 4.16 2.97
N GLY A 36 9.40 3.00 3.59
CA GLY A 36 9.11 2.87 5.01
C GLY A 36 7.82 3.58 5.47
N CYS A 37 6.92 3.85 4.52
CA CYS A 37 5.66 4.55 4.78
C CYS A 37 4.50 3.58 5.13
N MET A 38 4.69 2.27 4.97
CA MET A 38 3.70 1.21 5.23
C MET A 38 4.11 0.24 6.32
#